data_AF-A0A014NR08-F1
#
_entry.id   AF-A0A014NR08-F1
#
_cell.length_a   1.000
_cell.length_b   1.000
_cell.length_c   1.000
_cell.angle_alpha   90.00
_cell.angle_beta   90.00
_cell.angle_gamma   90.00
#
_symmetry.space_group_name_H-M   'P 1'
#
loop_
_entity.id
_entity.type
_entity.pdbx_description
1 polymer ?
#
loop_
_entity_poly.entity_id
_entity_poly.type
_entity_poly.pdbx_seq_one_letter_code
_entity_poly.pdbx_strand_id
1 'polypeptide(L)' 'MLQQQKEEQRRQIRQELEKDWQRQQIELAAKRKEAAWQSYYKPSPICRLDNVRADCANEHMRARRAFEAEYRD' A
#
# COMPACT_ATOMS: atom_id res chain seq x y z
N MET A 1 42.38 10.67 -9.52
CA MET A 1 41.68 9.54 -8.88
C MET A 1 40.81 9.93 -7.69
N LEU A 2 41.34 10.57 -6.63
CA LEU A 2 40.55 10.89 -5.42
C LEU A 2 39.29 11.76 -5.68
N GLN A 3 39.37 12.69 -6.65
CA GLN A 3 38.26 13.56 -7.01
C GLN A 3 37.12 12.81 -7.71
N GLN A 4 37.46 11.85 -8.58
CA GLN A 4 36.48 10.98 -9.24
C GLN A 4 35.77 10.08 -8.24
N GLN A 5 36.51 9.50 -7.28
CA GLN A 5 35.91 8.69 -6.21
C GLN A 5 34.90 9.48 -5.36
N LYS A 6 35.20 10.74 -5.02
CA LYS A 6 34.27 11.62 -4.30
C LYS A 6 33.01 11.96 -5.11
N GLU A 7 33.13 12.10 -6.42
CA GLU A 7 31.98 12.33 -7.31
C GLU A 7 31.10 11.09 -7.45
N GLU A 8 31.72 9.91 -7.61
CA GLU A 8 31.04 8.62 -7.63
C GLU A 8 30.24 8.39 -6.34
N GLN A 9 30.87 8.61 -5.19
CA GLN A 9 30.24 8.45 -3.89
C GLN A 9 29.04 9.40 -3.72
N ARG A 10 29.16 10.66 -4.17
CA ARG A 10 28.04 11.63 -4.15
C ARG A 10 26.88 11.20 -5.05
N ARG A 11 27.17 10.61 -6.22
CA ARG A 11 26.15 10.07 -7.11
C ARG A 11 25.44 8.88 -6.48
N GLN A 12 26.19 7.97 -5.86
CA GLN A 12 25.63 6.81 -5.15
C GLN A 12 24.70 7.23 -4.01
N ILE A 13 25.16 8.15 -3.14
CA ILE A 13 24.34 8.68 -2.04
C ILE A 13 23.05 9.32 -2.58
N ARG A 14 23.13 10.11 -3.67
CA ARG A 14 21.94 10.72 -4.26
C ARG A 14 20.95 9.66 -4.77
N GLN A 15 21.44 8.62 -5.44
CA GLN A 15 20.60 7.53 -5.93
C GLN A 15 19.96 6.74 -4.79
N GLU A 16 20.68 6.53 -3.70
CA GLU A 16 20.18 5.83 -2.52
C GLU A 16 19.08 6.64 -1.82
N LEU A 17 19.29 7.94 -1.62
CA LEU A 17 18.28 8.85 -1.09
C LEU A 17 17.03 8.90 -1.97
N GLU A 18 17.19 8.91 -3.29
CA GLU A 18 16.05 8.89 -4.22
C GLU A 18 15.27 7.57 -4.13
N LYS A 19 15.95 6.42 -4.04
CA LYS A 19 15.31 5.13 -3.84
C LYS A 19 14.57 5.04 -2.51
N ASP A 20 15.19 5.54 -1.44
CA ASP A 20 14.57 5.57 -0.12
C ASP A 20 13.34 6.49 -0.09
N TRP A 21 13.43 7.65 -0.74
CA TRP A 21 12.29 8.53 -0.93
C TRP A 21 11.16 7.84 -1.68
N GLN A 22 11.46 7.16 -2.81
CA GLN A 22 10.46 6.41 -3.57
C GLN A 22 9.81 5.30 -2.73
N ARG A 23 10.60 4.56 -1.95
CA ARG A 23 10.09 3.53 -1.02
C ARG A 23 9.14 4.12 0.00
N GLN A 24 9.50 5.27 0.60
CA GLN A 24 8.63 5.95 1.55
C GLN A 24 7.31 6.40 0.91
N GLN A 25 7.35 6.93 -0.32
CA GLN A 25 6.13 7.32 -1.03
C GLN A 25 5.22 6.13 -1.32
N ILE A 26 5.78 4.99 -1.75
CA ILE A 26 5.03 3.75 -1.96
C ILE A 26 4.39 3.25 -0.66
N GLU A 27 5.14 3.27 0.44
CA GLU A 27 4.63 2.86 1.75
C GLU A 27 3.49 3.76 2.23
N LEU A 28 3.62 5.08 2.05
CA LEU A 28 2.58 6.04 2.40
C LEU A 28 1.32 5.87 1.55
N ALA A 29 1.46 5.62 0.25
CA ALA A 29 0.34 5.31 -0.64
C ALA A 29 -0.36 4.01 -0.21
N ALA A 30 0.41 2.96 0.14
CA ALA A 30 -0.15 1.71 0.64
C ALA A 30 -0.93 1.90 1.96
N LYS A 31 -0.39 2.70 2.89
CA LYS A 31 -1.08 3.04 4.15
C LYS A 31 -2.39 3.80 3.91
N ARG A 32 -2.38 4.76 2.98
CA ARG A 32 -3.59 5.51 2.60
C ARG A 32 -4.65 4.61 1.99
N LYS A 33 -4.27 3.73 1.07
CA LYS A 33 -5.16 2.75 0.47
C LYS A 33 -5.77 1.81 1.50
N GLU A 34 -4.97 1.33 2.45
CA GLU A 34 -5.46 0.46 3.52
C GLU A 34 -6.42 1.20 4.46
N ALA A 35 -6.11 2.43 4.87
CA ALA A 35 -7.01 3.24 5.68
C ALA A 35 -8.36 3.53 4.97
N ALA A 36 -8.32 3.78 3.66
CA ALA A 36 -9.51 3.95 2.84
C ALA A 36 -10.32 2.64 2.76
N TRP A 37 -9.65 1.50 2.60
CA TRP A 37 -10.29 0.19 2.60
C TRP A 37 -11.01 -0.09 3.92
N GLN A 38 -10.37 0.13 5.07
CA GLN A 38 -10.98 -0.06 6.39
C GLN A 38 -12.23 0.81 6.61
N SER A 39 -12.26 1.99 5.98
CA SER A 39 -13.41 2.91 6.05
C SER A 39 -14.54 2.49 5.10
N TYR A 40 -14.18 1.93 3.94
CA TYR A 40 -15.11 1.47 2.90
C TYR A 40 -15.79 0.16 3.28
N TYR A 41 -14.99 -0.84 3.69
CA TYR A 41 -15.49 -2.18 3.94
C TYR A 41 -16.23 -2.27 5.27
N LYS A 42 -17.55 -2.42 5.17
CA LYS A 42 -18.44 -2.60 6.32
C LYS A 42 -19.08 -3.98 6.23
N PRO A 43 -18.50 -5.00 6.88
CA PRO A 43 -19.05 -6.35 6.81
C PRO A 43 -20.45 -6.39 7.40
N SER A 44 -21.28 -7.26 6.83
CA SER A 44 -22.62 -7.55 7.35
C SER A 44 -22.55 -8.04 8.80
N PRO A 45 -23.61 -7.87 9.62
CA PRO A 45 -23.61 -8.29 11.02
C PRO A 45 -23.26 -9.77 11.21
N ILE A 46 -23.70 -10.63 10.28
CA ILE A 46 -23.40 -12.07 10.29
C ILE A 46 -21.89 -12.29 10.12
N CYS A 47 -21.28 -11.62 9.14
CA CYS A 47 -19.84 -11.75 8.85
C CYS A 47 -18.93 -11.04 9.86
N ARG A 48 -19.49 -10.14 10.67
CA ARG A 48 -18.79 -9.56 11.82
C ARG A 48 -18.71 -10.55 13.00
N LEU A 49 -19.73 -11.38 13.17
CA LEU A 49 -19.81 -12.36 14.26
C LEU A 49 -19.09 -13.67 13.94
N ASP A 50 -19.21 -14.14 12.70
CA ASP A 50 -18.56 -15.36 12.22
C ASP A 50 -17.97 -15.12 10.83
N ASN A 51 -16.67 -14.80 10.83
CA ASN A 51 -15.92 -14.49 9.62
C ASN A 51 -15.43 -15.73 8.85
N VAL A 52 -15.60 -16.94 9.41
CA VAL A 52 -15.08 -18.20 8.84
C VAL A 52 -16.06 -18.79 7.83
N ARG A 53 -17.30 -18.29 7.79
CA ARG A 53 -18.31 -18.70 6.81
C ARG A 53 -17.83 -18.37 5.40
N ALA A 54 -18.00 -19.33 4.48
CA ALA A 54 -17.63 -19.16 3.07
C ALA A 54 -18.32 -17.93 2.42
N ASP A 55 -19.54 -17.61 2.84
CA ASP A 55 -20.29 -16.44 2.35
C ASP A 55 -19.61 -15.11 2.72
N CYS A 56 -18.90 -15.06 3.84
CA CYS A 56 -18.20 -13.87 4.31
C CYS A 56 -16.89 -13.64 3.58
N ALA A 57 -16.20 -14.72 3.21
CA ALA A 57 -15.05 -14.63 2.30
C ALA A 57 -15.49 -14.10 0.93
N ASN A 58 -16.64 -14.57 0.41
CA ASN A 58 -17.21 -14.07 -0.83
C ASN A 58 -17.62 -12.59 -0.74
N GLU A 59 -18.24 -12.16 0.37
CA GLU A 59 -18.58 -10.76 0.65
C GLU A 59 -17.34 -9.87 0.64
N HIS A 60 -16.30 -10.25 1.39
CA HIS A 60 -15.03 -9.54 1.44
C HIS A 60 -14.41 -9.41 0.04
N MET A 61 -14.35 -10.50 -0.73
CA MET A 61 -13.78 -10.49 -2.07
C MET A 61 -14.56 -9.59 -3.05
N ARG A 62 -15.90 -9.58 -2.97
CA ARG A 62 -16.72 -8.68 -3.79
C ARG A 62 -16.47 -7.21 -3.43
N ALA A 63 -16.48 -6.89 -2.14
CA ALA A 63 -16.21 -5.54 -1.67
C ALA A 63 -14.80 -5.08 -2.03
N ARG A 64 -13.80 -5.97 -1.94
CA ARG A 64 -12.41 -5.67 -2.31
C ARG A 64 -12.28 -5.32 -3.78
N ARG A 65 -12.91 -6.10 -4.66
CA ARG A 65 -12.92 -5.82 -6.11
C ARG A 65 -13.60 -4.49 -6.43
N ALA A 66 -14.74 -4.20 -5.80
CA ALA A 66 -15.45 -2.94 -5.99
C ALA A 66 -14.59 -1.74 -5.53
N PHE A 67 -14.01 -1.83 -4.33
CA PHE A 67 -13.09 -0.83 -3.81
C PHE A 67 -11.91 -0.60 -4.76
N GLU A 68 -11.26 -1.66 -5.23
CA GLU A 68 -10.10 -1.54 -6.13
C GLU A 68 -10.45 -0.94 -7.50
N ALA A 69 -11.65 -1.17 -8.01
CA ALA A 69 -12.13 -0.55 -9.25
C ALA A 69 -12.32 0.98 -9.11
N GLU A 70 -12.86 1.41 -7.97
CA GLU A 70 -13.24 2.80 -7.70
C GLU A 70 -12.11 3.62 -7.06
N TYR A 71 -11.20 2.98 -6.33
CA TYR A 71 -10.16 3.69 -5.57
C TYR A 71 -9.21 4.47 -6.48
N ARG A 72 -8.90 5.68 -6.04
CA ARG A 72 -7.91 6.59 -6.62
C ARG A 72 -7.12 7.16 -5.43
N ASP A 73 -5.79 7.06 -5.49
CA ASP A 73 -4.87 7.64 -4.49
C ASP A 73 -4.61 9.12 -4.79
#